data_AF-A0AAW1JNL6-F1
#
_entry.id   AF-A0AAW1JNL6-F1
#
_cell.length_a   1.000
_cell.length_b   1.000
_cell.length_c   1.000
_cell.angle_alpha   90.00
_cell.angle_beta   90.00
_cell.angle_gamma   90.00
#
_symmetry.space_group_name_H-M   'P 1'
#
loop_
_entity.id
_entity.type
_entity.pdbx_description
1 polymer ?
#
loop_
_entity_poly.entity_id
_entity_poly.type
_entity_poly.pdbx_seq_one_letter_code
_entity_poly.pdbx_strand_id
1 'polypeptide(L)'
;MSTATSSTSSRNPIKCKCSVPPALLTSWTSHNPERRFLACKFRFCKYFRWVDEDQSEWQRDVINQLLLEKKLLQSDNDNLRVKKSQLVEQVIELRAENHLMKEKVDIGEVRIHTVPLERRMKGLQKFLYAIVFALVLVYVMKQV
;
A
#
# COMPACT_ATOMS: atom_id res chain seq x y z
N MET A 1 50.61 39.36 23.53
CA MET A 1 49.80 39.24 24.77
C MET A 1 48.48 38.61 24.38
N SER A 2 48.26 37.38 24.82
CA SER A 2 47.07 36.59 24.52
C SER A 2 46.00 36.84 25.57
N THR A 3 44.77 37.09 25.16
CA THR A 3 43.60 37.02 26.05
C THR A 3 42.45 36.36 25.30
N ALA A 4 42.41 35.03 25.39
CA ALA A 4 41.22 34.25 25.08
C ALA A 4 40.30 34.31 26.31
N THR A 5 39.19 35.05 26.20
CA THR A 5 38.16 35.09 27.23
C THR A 5 37.25 33.87 27.07
N SER A 6 37.69 32.73 27.61
CA SER A 6 36.86 31.53 27.72
C SER A 6 35.85 31.73 28.87
N SER A 7 34.73 32.39 28.60
CA SER A 7 33.61 32.44 29.55
C SER A 7 32.84 31.11 29.51
N THR A 8 33.39 30.07 30.10
CA THR A 8 32.64 28.85 30.44
C THR A 8 31.68 29.19 31.58
N SER A 9 30.51 29.73 31.25
CA SER A 9 29.42 29.87 32.20
C SER A 9 29.00 28.46 32.64
N SER A 10 29.36 28.07 33.87
CA SER A 10 28.83 26.88 34.52
C SER A 10 27.31 27.04 34.69
N ARG A 11 26.53 26.62 33.69
CA ARG A 11 25.07 26.63 33.78
C ARG A 11 24.66 25.56 34.78
N ASN A 12 24.43 25.99 36.02
CA ASN A 12 23.76 25.15 37.01
C ASN A 12 22.48 24.58 36.38
N PRO A 13 22.25 23.25 36.46
CA PRO A 13 21.06 22.65 35.87
C PRO A 13 19.81 23.24 36.53
N ILE A 14 18.87 23.71 35.70
CA ILE A 14 17.59 24.24 36.17
C ILE A 14 16.85 23.12 36.93
N LYS A 15 16.50 23.37 38.19
CA LYS A 15 15.73 22.43 39.03
C LYS A 15 14.36 23.03 39.36
N CYS A 16 13.36 22.17 39.51
CA CYS A 16 12.05 22.56 40.03
C CYS A 16 12.07 22.68 41.57
N LYS A 17 10.91 22.96 42.19
CA LYS A 17 10.76 23.05 43.66
C LYS A 17 10.98 21.72 44.38
N CYS A 18 10.90 20.59 43.67
CA CYS A 18 11.23 19.26 44.20
C CYS A 18 12.72 18.91 44.05
N SER A 19 13.57 19.86 43.66
CA SER A 19 15.00 19.63 43.39
C SER A 19 15.31 18.64 42.27
N VAL A 20 14.32 18.27 41.45
CA VAL A 20 14.48 17.43 40.27
C VAL A 20 14.55 18.28 38.99
N PRO A 21 15.27 17.83 37.95
CA PRO A 21 15.24 18.49 36.64
C PRO A 21 13.82 18.47 36.04
N PRO A 22 13.29 19.61 35.56
CA PRO A 22 12.01 19.66 34.86
C PRO A 22 12.13 19.03 33.46
N ALA A 23 11.01 18.54 32.93
CA ALA A 23 10.91 18.03 31.56
C ALA A 23 10.69 19.19 30.58
N LEU A 24 11.35 19.14 29.42
CA LEU A 24 11.07 20.00 28.28
C LEU A 24 9.90 19.42 27.49
N LEU A 25 8.82 20.18 27.39
CA LEU A 25 7.57 19.79 26.75
C LEU A 25 7.18 20.84 25.70
N THR A 26 6.31 20.44 24.77
CA THR A 26 5.76 21.32 23.74
C THR A 26 4.25 21.47 23.96
N SER A 27 3.76 22.70 23.93
CA SER A 27 2.33 22.99 23.94
C SER A 27 1.74 22.79 22.55
N TRP A 28 0.59 22.14 22.49
CA TRP A 28 -0.19 21.93 21.27
C TRP A 28 -1.57 22.60 21.36
N THR A 29 -1.69 23.59 22.24
CA THR A 29 -2.92 24.38 22.39
C THR A 29 -2.99 25.43 21.29
N SER A 30 -4.20 25.81 20.87
CA SER A 30 -4.39 26.87 19.87
C SER A 30 -3.81 28.22 20.31
N HIS A 31 -3.75 28.47 21.63
CA HIS A 31 -3.19 29.72 22.17
C HIS A 31 -1.65 29.72 22.24
N ASN A 32 -1.01 28.53 22.35
CA ASN A 32 0.44 28.39 22.41
C ASN A 32 0.89 27.21 21.52
N PRO A 33 0.68 27.26 20.20
CA PRO A 33 1.02 26.14 19.33
C PRO A 33 2.53 26.01 19.18
N GLU A 34 3.05 24.78 19.27
CA GLU A 34 4.48 24.44 19.18
C GLU A 34 5.41 25.11 20.20
N ARG A 35 4.88 25.85 21.17
CA ARG A 35 5.71 26.58 22.14
C ARG A 35 6.25 25.66 23.23
N ARG A 36 7.55 25.72 23.51
CA ARG A 36 8.19 24.85 24.50
C ARG A 36 8.16 25.42 25.91
N PHE A 37 7.94 24.55 26.88
CA PHE A 37 7.95 24.88 28.30
C PHE A 37 8.65 23.80 29.13
N LEU A 38 9.18 24.20 30.29
CA LEU A 38 9.67 23.33 31.34
C LEU A 38 8.57 23.10 32.36
N ALA A 39 8.25 21.85 32.65
CA ALA A 39 7.33 21.48 33.72
C ALA A 39 7.90 20.37 34.61
N CYS A 40 7.58 20.41 35.90
CA CYS A 40 7.93 19.30 36.78
C CYS A 40 7.13 18.05 36.42
N LYS A 41 7.78 16.89 36.47
CA LYS A 41 7.13 15.59 36.32
C LYS A 41 6.06 15.33 37.40
N PHE A 42 6.24 15.91 38.59
CA PHE A 42 5.32 15.80 39.70
C PHE A 42 4.25 16.91 39.65
N ARG A 43 2.98 16.53 39.43
CA ARG A 43 1.86 17.49 39.26
C ARG A 43 1.66 18.43 40.45
N PHE A 44 1.94 17.98 41.68
CA PHE A 44 1.81 18.81 42.89
C PHE A 44 2.87 19.92 43.00
N CYS A 45 4.02 19.80 42.32
CA CYS A 45 5.10 20.79 42.34
C CYS A 45 4.69 22.12 41.68
N LYS A 46 3.76 22.08 40.71
CA LYS A 46 3.27 23.22 39.91
C LYS A 46 4.37 24.09 39.28
N TYR A 47 5.60 23.57 39.15
CA TYR A 47 6.66 24.28 38.48
C TYR A 47 6.37 24.29 36.97
N PHE A 48 6.38 25.49 36.40
CA PHE A 48 6.15 25.76 34.99
C PHE A 48 7.00 26.97 34.58
N ARG A 49 7.59 26.92 33.38
CA ARG A 49 8.31 28.04 32.78
C ARG A 49 8.31 27.92 31.26
N TRP A 50 7.97 28.98 30.54
CA TRP A 50 8.17 29.03 29.09
C TRP A 50 9.66 29.09 28.73
N VAL A 51 10.07 28.30 27.73
CA VAL A 51 11.44 28.30 27.20
C VAL A 51 11.54 29.27 26.02
N ASP A 52 10.54 29.24 25.15
CA ASP A 52 10.46 30.12 24.00
C ASP A 52 9.75 31.42 24.36
N GLU A 53 10.07 32.48 23.62
CA GLU A 53 9.39 33.78 23.73
C GLU A 53 7.89 33.67 23.40
N ASP A 54 7.11 34.66 23.84
CA ASP A 54 5.70 34.72 23.48
C ASP A 54 5.57 34.87 21.95
N GLN A 55 4.69 34.06 21.36
CA GLN A 55 4.37 34.18 19.95
C GLN A 55 3.46 35.37 19.73
N SER A 56 3.73 36.15 18.68
CA SER A 56 2.78 37.16 18.21
C SER A 56 1.48 36.51 17.71
N GLU A 57 0.40 37.29 17.66
CA GLU A 57 -0.90 36.79 17.21
C GLU A 57 -0.84 36.23 15.79
N TRP A 58 -0.14 36.93 14.89
CA TRP A 58 0.01 36.47 13.51
C TRP A 58 0.73 35.13 13.42
N GLN A 59 1.80 34.93 14.21
CA GLN A 59 2.55 33.67 14.23
C GLN A 59 1.66 32.53 14.70
N ARG A 60 0.90 32.77 15.78
CA ARG A 60 -0.04 31.79 16.32
C ARG A 60 -1.09 31.40 15.29
N ASP A 61 -1.68 32.37 14.59
CA ASP A 61 -2.72 32.11 13.60
C ASP A 61 -2.18 31.32 12.40
N VAL A 62 -1.00 31.70 11.88
CA VAL A 62 -0.36 30.97 10.79
C VAL A 62 0.03 29.55 11.20
N ILE A 63 0.61 29.36 12.39
CA ILE A 63 0.94 28.01 12.88
C ILE A 63 -0.32 27.16 13.01
N ASN A 64 -1.41 27.69 13.56
CA ASN A 64 -2.67 26.97 13.68
C ASN A 64 -3.26 26.59 12.31
N GLN A 65 -3.23 27.49 11.33
CA GLN A 65 -3.67 27.20 9.97
C GLN A 65 -2.83 26.09 9.33
N LEU A 66 -1.51 26.15 9.46
CA LEU A 66 -0.59 25.13 8.94
C LEU A 66 -0.79 23.77 9.62
N LEU A 67 -1.06 23.74 10.93
CA LEU A 67 -1.37 22.50 11.65
C LEU A 67 -2.67 21.87 11.16
N LEU A 68 -3.69 22.69 10.88
CA LEU A 68 -4.95 22.23 10.30
C LEU A 68 -4.74 21.67 8.90
N GLU A 69 -4.06 22.41 8.03
CA GLU A 69 -3.76 22.00 6.67
C GLU A 69 -2.95 20.71 6.63
N LYS A 70 -1.92 20.58 7.49
CA LYS A 70 -1.16 19.34 7.66
C LYS A 70 -2.06 18.16 8.02
N LYS A 71 -3.03 18.34 8.92
CA LYS A 71 -3.95 17.28 9.32
C LYS A 71 -4.87 16.86 8.17
N LEU A 72 -5.37 17.82 7.40
CA LEU A 72 -6.20 17.56 6.22
C LEU A 72 -5.40 16.82 5.15
N LEU A 73 -4.20 17.30 4.83
CA LEU A 73 -3.29 16.65 3.88
C LEU A 73 -2.92 15.22 4.30
N GLN A 74 -2.72 14.97 5.59
CA GLN A 74 -2.49 13.62 6.11
C GLN A 74 -3.71 12.71 5.85
N SER A 75 -4.91 13.20 6.15
CA SER A 75 -6.16 12.46 5.88
C SER A 75 -6.32 12.15 4.39
N ASP A 76 -6.03 13.11 3.51
CA ASP A 76 -6.09 12.91 2.07
C ASP A 76 -5.06 11.91 1.58
N ASN A 77 -3.84 11.93 2.13
CA ASN A 77 -2.81 10.96 1.80
C ASN A 77 -3.24 9.54 2.17
N ASP A 78 -3.83 9.36 3.35
CA ASP A 78 -4.33 8.07 3.81
C ASP A 78 -5.50 7.58 2.93
N ASN A 79 -6.43 8.47 2.58
CA ASN A 79 -7.50 8.17 1.62
C ASN A 79 -6.96 7.73 0.25
N LEU A 80 -5.93 8.42 -0.26
CA LEU A 80 -5.29 8.08 -1.53
C LEU A 80 -4.56 6.74 -1.46
N ARG A 81 -3.92 6.42 -0.34
CA ARG A 81 -3.28 5.11 -0.12
C ARG A 81 -4.30 3.98 -0.16
N VAL A 82 -5.46 4.16 0.49
CA VAL A 82 -6.55 3.17 0.45
C VAL A 82 -7.05 2.97 -0.98
N LYS A 83 -7.37 4.05 -1.70
CA LYS A 83 -7.81 3.98 -3.11
C LYS A 83 -6.78 3.31 -4.00
N LYS A 84 -5.50 3.61 -3.81
CA LYS A 84 -4.39 2.98 -4.53
C LYS A 84 -4.38 1.47 -4.30
N SER A 85 -4.51 1.01 -3.06
CA SER A 85 -4.55 -0.42 -2.73
C SER A 85 -5.73 -1.12 -3.40
N GLN A 86 -6.92 -0.51 -3.36
CA GLN A 86 -8.12 -1.04 -4.03
C GLN A 86 -7.92 -1.17 -5.54
N LEU A 87 -7.34 -0.15 -6.20
CA LEU A 87 -7.06 -0.20 -7.63
C LEU A 87 -6.00 -1.25 -7.99
N VAL A 88 -4.99 -1.44 -7.13
CA VAL A 88 -3.99 -2.50 -7.33
C VAL A 88 -4.63 -3.87 -7.26
N GLU A 89 -5.53 -4.11 -6.32
CA GLU A 89 -6.29 -5.35 -6.19
C GLU A 89 -7.15 -5.61 -7.44
N GLN A 90 -7.91 -4.61 -7.89
CA GLN A 90 -8.70 -4.70 -9.13
C GLN A 90 -7.82 -5.01 -10.36
N VAL A 91 -6.63 -4.42 -10.46
CA VAL A 91 -5.70 -4.71 -11.58
C VAL A 91 -5.22 -6.17 -11.54
N ILE A 92 -5.00 -6.74 -10.35
CA ILE A 92 -4.61 -8.14 -10.20
C ILE A 92 -5.75 -9.05 -10.65
N GLU A 93 -6.97 -8.80 -10.18
CA GLU A 93 -8.16 -9.56 -10.54
C GLU A 93 -8.41 -9.52 -12.06
N LEU A 94 -8.45 -8.32 -12.64
CA LEU A 94 -8.64 -8.14 -14.08
C LEU A 94 -7.52 -8.80 -14.91
N ARG A 95 -6.28 -8.83 -14.42
CA ARG A 95 -5.19 -9.55 -15.09
C ARG A 95 -5.41 -11.05 -15.06
N ALA A 96 -5.89 -11.61 -13.95
CA ALA A 96 -6.21 -13.02 -13.83
C ALA A 96 -7.38 -13.41 -14.75
N GLU A 97 -8.45 -12.60 -14.79
CA GLU A 97 -9.58 -12.79 -15.70
C GLU A 97 -9.14 -12.74 -17.16
N ASN A 98 -8.31 -11.76 -17.54
CA ASN A 98 -7.75 -11.67 -18.88
C ASN A 98 -6.92 -12.90 -19.26
N HIS A 99 -6.12 -13.45 -18.33
CA HIS A 99 -5.36 -14.66 -18.57
C HIS A 99 -6.29 -15.86 -18.83
N LEU A 100 -7.33 -16.05 -18.01
CA LEU A 100 -8.31 -17.12 -18.19
C LEU A 100 -9.08 -16.98 -19.51
N MET A 101 -9.46 -15.75 -19.87
CA MET A 101 -10.14 -15.48 -21.13
C MET A 101 -9.25 -15.82 -22.32
N LYS A 102 -7.97 -15.48 -22.27
CA LYS A 102 -7.00 -15.83 -23.31
C LYS A 102 -6.86 -17.35 -23.48
N GLU A 103 -6.73 -18.08 -22.38
CA GLU A 103 -6.67 -19.55 -22.42
C GLU A 103 -7.95 -20.17 -23.03
N LYS A 104 -9.13 -19.65 -22.68
CA LYS A 104 -10.40 -20.10 -23.28
C LYS A 104 -10.46 -19.84 -24.78
N VAL A 105 -9.95 -18.70 -25.24
CA VAL A 105 -9.86 -18.37 -26.66
C VAL A 105 -8.94 -19.36 -27.38
N ASP A 106 -7.75 -19.62 -26.84
CA ASP A 106 -6.78 -20.56 -27.41
C ASP A 106 -7.36 -21.99 -27.51
N ILE A 107 -8.03 -22.47 -26.45
CA ILE A 107 -8.72 -23.78 -26.46
C ILE A 107 -9.82 -23.80 -27.52
N GLY A 108 -10.59 -22.72 -27.64
CA GLY A 108 -11.63 -22.57 -28.64
C GLY A 108 -11.08 -22.68 -30.06
N GLU A 109 -9.98 -21.99 -30.34
CA GLU A 109 -9.29 -22.01 -31.65
C GLU A 109 -8.76 -23.41 -31.99
N VAL A 110 -8.08 -24.08 -31.05
CA VAL A 110 -7.63 -25.46 -31.23
C VAL A 110 -8.82 -26.38 -31.53
N ARG A 111 -9.92 -26.25 -30.79
CA ARG A 111 -11.12 -27.08 -30.97
C ARG A 111 -11.76 -26.89 -32.34
N ILE A 112 -11.81 -25.65 -32.85
CA ILE A 112 -12.32 -25.35 -34.19
C ILE A 112 -11.51 -26.10 -35.25
N HIS A 113 -10.19 -26.24 -35.08
CA HIS A 113 -9.32 -26.96 -36.02
C HIS A 113 -9.34 -28.49 -35.85
N THR A 114 -9.40 -29.02 -34.64
CA THR A 114 -9.29 -30.47 -34.39
C THR A 114 -10.60 -31.22 -34.67
N VAL A 115 -11.76 -30.63 -34.36
CA VAL A 115 -13.07 -31.29 -34.54
C VAL A 115 -13.33 -31.71 -36.00
N PRO A 116 -13.05 -30.88 -37.04
CA PRO A 116 -13.15 -31.30 -38.42
C PRO A 116 -12.23 -32.46 -38.80
N LEU A 117 -10.99 -32.46 -38.29
CA LEU A 117 -10.00 -33.51 -38.55
C LEU A 117 -10.46 -34.85 -37.97
N GLU A 118 -10.93 -34.86 -36.73
CA GLU A 118 -11.45 -36.07 -36.08
C GLU A 118 -12.65 -36.66 -36.84
N ARG A 119 -13.56 -35.82 -37.34
CA ARG A 119 -14.70 -36.27 -38.16
C ARG A 119 -14.22 -36.94 -39.45
N ARG A 120 -13.23 -36.35 -40.14
CA ARG A 120 -12.65 -36.93 -41.36
C ARG A 120 -11.99 -38.28 -41.08
N MET A 121 -11.21 -38.38 -40.00
CA MET A 121 -10.58 -39.65 -39.60
C MET A 121 -11.61 -40.75 -39.31
N LYS A 122 -12.68 -40.44 -38.56
CA LYS A 122 -13.76 -41.40 -38.31
C LYS A 122 -14.45 -41.85 -39.60
N GLY A 123 -14.61 -40.94 -40.56
CA GLY A 123 -15.12 -41.27 -41.90
C GLY A 123 -14.21 -42.24 -42.65
N LEU A 124 -12.91 -41.96 -42.71
CA LEU A 124 -11.91 -42.83 -43.34
C LEU A 124 -11.83 -44.21 -42.68
N GLN A 125 -11.89 -44.25 -41.35
CA GLN A 125 -11.84 -45.51 -40.60
C GLN A 125 -13.06 -46.38 -40.90
N LYS A 126 -14.28 -45.79 -40.93
CA LYS A 126 -15.50 -46.51 -41.35
C LYS A 126 -15.41 -47.03 -42.78
N PHE A 127 -14.83 -46.24 -43.69
CA PHE A 127 -14.63 -46.65 -45.07
C PHE A 127 -13.66 -47.84 -45.19
N LEU A 128 -12.55 -47.80 -44.45
CA LEU A 128 -11.60 -48.91 -44.35
C LEU A 128 -12.26 -50.19 -43.83
N TYR A 129 -13.05 -50.11 -42.75
CA TYR A 129 -13.80 -51.26 -42.25
C TYR A 129 -14.76 -51.84 -43.29
N ALA A 130 -15.47 -51.00 -44.05
CA ALA A 130 -16.37 -51.45 -45.11
C ALA A 130 -15.63 -52.19 -46.24
N ILE A 131 -14.45 -51.69 -46.65
CA ILE A 131 -13.62 -52.37 -47.65
C ILE A 131 -13.17 -53.74 -47.13
N VAL A 132 -12.61 -53.80 -45.93
CA VAL A 132 -12.14 -55.07 -45.33
C VAL A 132 -13.29 -56.07 -45.23
N PHE A 133 -14.46 -55.62 -44.77
CA PHE A 133 -15.65 -56.46 -44.68
C PHE A 133 -16.09 -57.00 -46.04
N ALA A 134 -16.14 -56.16 -47.07
CA ALA A 134 -16.48 -56.58 -48.43
C ALA A 134 -15.49 -57.61 -48.99
N LEU A 135 -14.19 -57.42 -48.77
CA LEU A 135 -13.15 -58.37 -49.19
C LEU A 135 -13.32 -59.73 -48.50
N VAL A 136 -13.63 -59.75 -47.20
CA VAL A 136 -13.90 -60.99 -46.45
C VAL A 136 -15.13 -61.71 -47.01
N LEU A 137 -16.22 -60.98 -47.29
CA LEU A 137 -17.41 -61.58 -47.89
C LEU A 137 -17.12 -62.21 -49.25
N VAL A 138 -16.40 -61.51 -50.13
CA VAL A 138 -15.98 -62.04 -51.44
C VAL A 138 -15.12 -63.28 -51.29
N TYR A 139 -14.20 -63.29 -50.32
CA TYR A 139 -13.35 -64.44 -50.03
C TYR A 139 -14.18 -65.66 -49.59
N VAL A 140 -15.12 -65.48 -48.66
CA VAL A 140 -15.99 -66.56 -48.16
C VAL A 140 -16.90 -67.10 -49.27
N MET A 141 -17.49 -66.22 -50.09
CA MET A 141 -18.34 -66.63 -51.22
C MET A 141 -17.60 -67.41 -52.30
N LYS A 142 -16.27 -67.32 -52.39
CA LYS A 142 -15.45 -68.14 -53.30
C LYS A 142 -15.16 -69.55 -52.78
N GLN A 143 -15.42 -69.84 -51.50
CA GLN A 143 -15.10 -71.11 -50.84
C GLN A 143 -16.32 -72.05 -50.71
N VAL A 144 -17.51 -71.59 -51.14
CA VAL A 144 -18.78 -72.34 -51.17
C VAL A 144 -19.11 -72.70 -52.61
#